data_AF-A0A0M0KE42-F1
#
_entry.id   AF-A0A0M0KE42-F1
#
_cell.length_a   1.000
_cell.length_b   1.000
_cell.length_c   1.000
_cell.angle_alpha   90.00
_cell.angle_beta   90.00
_cell.angle_gamma   90.00
#
_symmetry.space_group_name_H-M   'P 1'
#
loop_
_entity.id
_entity.type
_entity.pdbx_description
1 polymer ?
#
loop_
_entity_poly.entity_id
_entity_poly.type
_entity_poly.pdbx_seq_one_letter_code
_entity_poly.pdbx_strand_id
1 'polypeptide(L)'
;MIQSLNKDQLQSLSKFRLVSECTDALIKVSGTSLVKTEKLKVVLMSLQEYLALPSLKVAASIFVKRYSFFILMHFYALSVWRKRLRLSAEDIELEVGNERERLWIPSFYASAVLYEMVPQANHLSSLEAIIETHIAPIFHQLQSLTNIPQKVMWENLYVYVKWMYEQLLKDDTLASIHKSIQADYDYLMDEAQGASFGTVHNPFKQFHSLQGKRQTCCYSYCMEKKKYCSNCPILNDQKEEKRNESNVSRAI
;
A
#
# COMPACT_ATOMS: atom_id res chain seq x y z
N MET A 1 24.80 -3.49 -12.25
CA MET A 1 24.48 -4.60 -13.17
C MET A 1 23.07 -5.07 -12.89
N ILE A 2 22.23 -5.17 -13.91
CA ILE A 2 20.84 -5.63 -13.79
C ILE A 2 20.85 -7.17 -13.83
N GLN A 3 20.09 -7.80 -12.95
CA GLN A 3 20.01 -9.26 -12.79
C GLN A 3 18.55 -9.71 -12.61
N SER A 4 18.26 -11.01 -12.80
CA SER A 4 16.94 -11.60 -12.54
C SER A 4 16.86 -12.26 -11.16
N LEU A 5 15.68 -12.21 -10.53
CA LEU A 5 15.44 -12.96 -9.29
C LEU A 5 15.49 -14.47 -9.52
N ASN A 6 15.94 -15.21 -8.50
CA ASN A 6 15.90 -16.67 -8.52
C ASN A 6 14.49 -17.20 -8.15
N LYS A 7 14.28 -18.52 -8.27
CA LYS A 7 12.97 -19.15 -8.02
C LYS A 7 12.46 -18.92 -6.59
N ASP A 8 13.31 -19.03 -5.58
CA ASP A 8 12.91 -18.85 -4.17
C ASP A 8 12.52 -17.39 -3.88
N GLN A 9 13.20 -16.44 -4.52
CA GLN A 9 12.87 -15.03 -4.45
C GLN A 9 11.53 -14.75 -5.14
N LEU A 10 11.29 -15.29 -6.33
CA LEU A 10 10.00 -15.17 -7.01
C LEU A 10 8.87 -15.79 -6.17
N GLN A 11 9.08 -16.97 -5.60
CA GLN A 11 8.14 -17.62 -4.69
C GLN A 11 7.87 -16.76 -3.45
N SER A 12 8.90 -16.13 -2.88
CA SER A 12 8.76 -15.20 -1.76
C SER A 12 7.92 -13.98 -2.13
N LEU A 13 7.96 -13.51 -3.37
CA LEU A 13 7.18 -12.36 -3.83
C LEU A 13 5.70 -12.71 -4.13
N SER A 14 5.35 -13.99 -4.23
CA SER A 14 3.94 -14.42 -4.39
C SER A 14 3.03 -13.96 -3.24
N LYS A 15 3.58 -13.80 -2.02
CA LYS A 15 2.85 -13.23 -0.86
C LYS A 15 2.44 -11.77 -1.08
N PHE A 16 3.12 -11.06 -1.98
CA PHE A 16 2.78 -9.73 -2.45
C PHE A 16 1.97 -9.74 -3.75
N ARG A 17 1.42 -10.90 -4.12
CA ARG A 17 0.60 -11.12 -5.32
C ARG A 17 1.37 -11.05 -6.63
N LEU A 18 2.68 -11.24 -6.61
CA LEU A 18 3.43 -11.46 -7.83
C LEU A 18 3.04 -12.82 -8.44
N VAL A 19 2.69 -12.83 -9.73
CA VAL A 19 2.34 -14.05 -10.48
C VAL A 19 3.24 -14.21 -11.70
N SER A 20 3.55 -15.46 -12.05
CA SER A 20 4.39 -15.81 -13.21
C SER A 20 3.60 -16.06 -14.48
N GLU A 21 2.27 -16.14 -14.40
CA GLU A 21 1.39 -16.37 -15.54
C GLU A 21 0.40 -15.23 -15.65
N CYS A 22 0.24 -14.75 -16.88
CA CYS A 22 -0.72 -13.73 -17.25
C CYS A 22 -2.11 -14.37 -17.31
N THR A 23 -3.08 -13.78 -16.60
CA THR A 23 -4.48 -14.23 -16.67
C THR A 23 -5.24 -13.41 -17.71
N ASP A 24 -6.43 -13.87 -18.10
CA ASP A 24 -7.37 -13.09 -18.92
C ASP A 24 -7.98 -11.94 -18.09
N ALA A 25 -7.12 -11.00 -17.66
CA ALA A 25 -7.51 -9.86 -16.86
C ALA A 25 -8.32 -8.86 -17.70
N LEU A 26 -9.43 -8.39 -17.13
CA LEU A 26 -10.28 -7.37 -17.73
C LEU A 26 -9.58 -6.00 -17.88
N ILE A 27 -8.54 -5.73 -17.10
CA ILE A 27 -7.74 -4.49 -17.21
C ILE A 27 -6.25 -4.78 -17.03
N LYS A 28 -5.45 -4.31 -17.99
CA LYS A 28 -3.99 -4.36 -17.93
C LYS A 28 -3.47 -2.93 -17.97
N VAL A 29 -2.77 -2.49 -16.93
CA VAL A 29 -2.26 -1.11 -16.87
C VAL A 29 -0.81 -1.09 -16.47
N SER A 30 -0.04 -0.39 -17.29
CA SER A 30 1.38 -0.35 -17.05
C SER A 30 1.77 0.42 -15.78
N GLY A 31 2.77 -0.03 -15.01
CA GLY A 31 3.26 0.64 -13.80
C GLY A 31 3.77 2.07 -14.06
N THR A 32 4.48 2.31 -15.17
CA THR A 32 4.88 3.66 -15.61
C THR A 32 3.74 4.47 -16.22
N SER A 33 2.61 3.82 -16.51
CA SER A 33 1.38 4.47 -16.95
C SER A 33 0.48 4.86 -15.78
N LEU A 34 0.61 4.24 -14.61
CA LEU A 34 -0.14 4.63 -13.40
C LEU A 34 0.26 6.01 -12.88
N VAL A 35 1.47 6.48 -13.19
CA VAL A 35 1.88 7.87 -12.96
C VAL A 35 1.35 8.83 -14.03
N LYS A 36 0.55 8.37 -15.01
CA LYS A 36 -0.14 9.22 -15.99
C LYS A 36 -1.62 9.34 -15.64
N THR A 37 -2.09 10.57 -15.45
CA THR A 37 -3.43 10.90 -14.99
C THR A 37 -4.55 10.19 -15.77
N GLU A 38 -4.47 10.17 -17.10
CA GLU A 38 -5.51 9.57 -17.94
C GLU A 38 -5.66 8.07 -17.75
N LYS A 39 -4.56 7.34 -17.59
CA LYS A 39 -4.58 5.89 -17.40
C LYS A 39 -5.05 5.52 -16.01
N LEU A 40 -4.65 6.29 -15.00
CA LEU A 40 -5.14 6.12 -13.64
C LEU A 40 -6.65 6.35 -13.55
N LYS A 41 -7.18 7.37 -14.24
CA LYS A 41 -8.63 7.62 -14.31
C LYS A 41 -9.41 6.45 -14.90
N VAL A 42 -8.92 5.86 -16.00
CA VAL A 42 -9.54 4.67 -16.62
C VAL A 42 -9.61 3.51 -15.63
N VAL A 43 -8.51 3.22 -14.92
CA VAL A 43 -8.50 2.19 -13.85
C VAL A 43 -9.57 2.45 -12.82
N LEU A 44 -9.66 3.68 -12.31
CA LEU A 44 -10.63 4.01 -11.26
C LEU A 44 -12.08 3.90 -11.75
N MET A 45 -12.38 4.31 -12.97
CA MET A 45 -13.72 4.19 -13.56
C MET A 45 -14.12 2.74 -13.71
N SER A 46 -13.25 1.89 -14.26
CA SER A 46 -13.53 0.47 -14.40
C SER A 46 -13.65 -0.24 -13.05
N LEU A 47 -12.85 0.16 -12.04
CA LEU A 47 -12.99 -0.35 -10.68
C LEU A 47 -14.32 0.07 -10.05
N GLN A 48 -14.73 1.32 -10.26
CA GLN A 48 -16.00 1.81 -9.75
C GLN A 48 -17.16 1.01 -10.34
N GLU A 49 -17.14 0.79 -11.65
CA GLU A 49 -18.17 0.03 -12.36
C GLU A 49 -18.20 -1.43 -11.90
N TYR A 50 -17.07 -2.14 -11.94
CA TYR A 50 -16.98 -3.55 -11.58
C TYR A 50 -17.38 -3.85 -10.14
N LEU A 51 -17.00 -2.99 -9.20
CA LEU A 51 -17.31 -3.16 -7.77
C LEU A 51 -18.60 -2.45 -7.34
N ALA A 52 -19.35 -1.85 -8.28
CA ALA A 52 -20.52 -1.02 -8.01
C ALA A 52 -20.28 0.03 -6.90
N LEU A 53 -19.13 0.70 -6.94
CA LEU A 53 -18.75 1.68 -5.93
C LEU A 53 -19.50 3.00 -6.12
N PRO A 54 -19.86 3.70 -5.05
CA PRO A 54 -20.70 4.90 -5.13
C PRO A 54 -19.98 6.13 -5.69
N SER A 55 -18.64 6.11 -5.80
CA SER A 55 -17.85 7.21 -6.38
C SER A 55 -16.42 6.80 -6.70
N LEU A 56 -15.77 7.58 -7.58
CA LEU A 56 -14.34 7.47 -7.86
C LEU A 56 -13.46 7.66 -6.61
N LYS A 57 -13.90 8.46 -5.63
CA LYS A 57 -13.22 8.62 -4.34
C LYS A 57 -13.13 7.30 -3.58
N VAL A 58 -14.22 6.52 -3.56
CA VAL A 58 -14.21 5.19 -2.95
C VAL A 58 -13.32 4.25 -3.76
N ALA A 59 -13.42 4.29 -5.09
CA ALA A 59 -12.55 3.50 -5.97
C ALA A 59 -11.06 3.78 -5.72
N ALA A 60 -10.67 5.05 -5.57
CA ALA A 60 -9.30 5.44 -5.25
C ALA A 60 -8.81 4.89 -3.90
N SER A 61 -9.66 4.93 -2.86
CA SER A 61 -9.31 4.37 -1.55
C SER A 61 -9.11 2.84 -1.62
N ILE A 62 -9.97 2.14 -2.35
CA ILE A 62 -9.85 0.70 -2.57
C ILE A 62 -8.60 0.38 -3.40
N PHE A 63 -8.36 1.13 -4.47
CA PHE A 63 -7.14 1.08 -5.29
C PHE A 63 -5.88 1.18 -4.43
N VAL A 64 -5.75 2.22 -3.60
CA VAL A 64 -4.55 2.41 -2.75
C VAL A 64 -4.30 1.23 -1.83
N LYS A 65 -5.34 0.66 -1.21
CA LYS A 65 -5.17 -0.50 -0.31
C LYS A 65 -4.62 -1.72 -1.03
N ARG A 66 -5.12 -1.98 -2.23
CA ARG A 66 -4.71 -3.13 -3.02
C ARG A 66 -3.35 -2.92 -3.65
N TYR A 67 -3.13 -1.72 -4.17
CA TYR A 67 -1.85 -1.30 -4.72
C TYR A 67 -0.73 -1.24 -3.66
N SER A 68 -1.07 -1.11 -2.37
CA SER A 68 -0.09 -1.16 -1.29
C SER A 68 0.75 -2.44 -1.31
N PHE A 69 0.20 -3.58 -1.75
CA PHE A 69 0.98 -4.83 -1.85
C PHE A 69 2.11 -4.74 -2.88
N PHE A 70 1.91 -4.01 -3.99
CA PHE A 70 2.98 -3.72 -4.94
C PHE A 70 4.10 -2.91 -4.29
N ILE A 71 3.73 -1.90 -3.49
CA ILE A 71 4.69 -1.07 -2.77
C ILE A 71 5.45 -1.90 -1.73
N LEU A 72 4.74 -2.72 -0.94
CA LEU A 72 5.33 -3.62 0.04
C LEU A 72 6.36 -4.56 -0.59
N MET A 73 6.08 -5.08 -1.79
CA MET A 73 7.00 -5.93 -2.53
C MET A 73 8.37 -5.25 -2.75
N HIS A 74 8.38 -3.95 -3.06
CA HIS A 74 9.61 -3.19 -3.29
C HIS A 74 10.36 -2.91 -1.99
N PHE A 75 9.63 -2.52 -0.93
CA PHE A 75 10.23 -2.34 0.40
C PHE A 75 10.82 -3.66 0.92
N TYR A 76 10.09 -4.76 0.79
CA TYR A 76 10.58 -6.09 1.16
C TYR A 76 11.87 -6.46 0.42
N ALA A 77 11.90 -6.29 -0.91
CA ALA A 77 13.08 -6.64 -1.71
C ALA A 77 14.30 -5.79 -1.33
N LEU A 78 14.10 -4.52 -0.98
CA LEU A 78 15.18 -3.69 -0.44
C LEU A 78 15.59 -4.14 0.95
N SER A 79 14.67 -4.26 1.90
CA SER A 79 15.00 -4.53 3.31
C SER A 79 15.56 -5.93 3.55
N VAL A 80 15.10 -6.93 2.81
CA VAL A 80 15.51 -8.33 3.02
C VAL A 80 16.67 -8.73 2.09
N TRP A 81 16.74 -8.17 0.87
CA TRP A 81 17.74 -8.60 -0.13
C TRP A 81 18.68 -7.49 -0.60
N ARG A 82 18.45 -6.22 -0.19
CA ARG A 82 19.07 -5.01 -0.77
C ARG A 82 18.97 -4.95 -2.29
N LYS A 83 17.81 -5.35 -2.81
CA LYS A 83 17.51 -5.38 -4.25
C LYS A 83 16.46 -4.35 -4.58
N ARG A 84 16.79 -3.42 -5.47
CA ARG A 84 15.80 -2.52 -6.07
C ARG A 84 15.19 -3.22 -7.27
N LEU A 85 13.90 -3.56 -7.16
CA LEU A 85 13.19 -4.19 -8.26
C LEU A 85 13.04 -3.23 -9.44
N ARG A 86 13.16 -3.78 -10.64
CA ARG A 86 12.93 -3.13 -11.93
C ARG A 86 11.78 -3.88 -12.60
N LEU A 87 10.58 -3.62 -12.12
CA LEU A 87 9.36 -4.13 -12.75
C LEU A 87 8.98 -3.17 -13.87
N SER A 88 8.82 -3.70 -15.08
CA SER A 88 8.49 -2.86 -16.22
C SER A 88 7.06 -2.39 -16.13
N ALA A 89 6.81 -1.33 -16.88
CA ALA A 89 5.50 -0.88 -17.29
C ALA A 89 4.52 -2.03 -17.49
N GLU A 90 4.75 -2.95 -18.43
CA GLU A 90 3.79 -3.94 -18.89
C GLU A 90 3.42 -5.02 -17.85
N ASP A 91 4.09 -5.01 -16.69
CA ASP A 91 4.07 -6.08 -15.69
C ASP A 91 3.06 -5.84 -14.53
N ILE A 92 1.98 -5.09 -14.77
CA ILE A 92 0.91 -4.94 -13.78
C ILE A 92 -0.45 -5.19 -14.44
N GLU A 93 -1.03 -6.34 -14.12
CA GLU A 93 -2.37 -6.70 -14.54
C GLU A 93 -3.31 -6.53 -13.36
N LEU A 94 -4.03 -5.41 -13.34
CA LEU A 94 -5.09 -5.21 -12.36
C LEU A 94 -6.27 -6.10 -12.77
N GLU A 95 -6.26 -7.34 -12.29
CA GLU A 95 -7.38 -8.25 -12.51
C GLU A 95 -8.63 -7.72 -11.80
N VAL A 96 -9.54 -7.14 -12.57
CA VAL A 96 -10.85 -6.65 -12.14
C VAL A 96 -11.87 -7.66 -12.67
N GLY A 97 -11.97 -8.87 -12.09
CA GLY A 97 -12.71 -9.90 -12.83
C GLY A 97 -12.90 -11.30 -12.28
N ASN A 98 -12.20 -11.73 -11.23
CA ASN A 98 -12.38 -13.10 -10.75
C ASN A 98 -13.75 -13.24 -10.05
N GLU A 99 -14.63 -14.09 -10.62
CA GLU A 99 -15.98 -14.37 -10.08
C GLU A 99 -15.97 -14.97 -8.67
N ARG A 100 -14.82 -15.50 -8.22
CA ARG A 100 -14.69 -16.21 -6.96
C ARG A 100 -14.56 -15.26 -5.76
N GLU A 101 -14.08 -14.03 -5.96
CA GLU A 101 -13.85 -13.07 -4.86
C GLU A 101 -14.23 -11.63 -5.23
N ARG A 102 -15.45 -11.21 -4.86
CA ARG A 102 -15.93 -9.80 -4.91
C ARG A 102 -15.17 -8.80 -4.02
N LEU A 103 -13.93 -9.10 -3.63
CA LEU A 103 -13.07 -8.26 -2.81
C LEU A 103 -12.03 -7.48 -3.62
N TRP A 104 -11.98 -7.70 -4.95
CA TRP A 104 -10.96 -7.21 -5.89
C TRP A 104 -9.54 -7.21 -5.29
N ILE A 105 -8.77 -8.22 -5.63
CA ILE A 105 -7.38 -8.38 -5.21
C ILE A 105 -6.55 -8.48 -6.49
N PRO A 106 -5.82 -7.43 -6.88
CA PRO A 106 -5.01 -7.46 -8.09
C PRO A 106 -3.82 -8.40 -7.91
N SER A 107 -3.45 -9.05 -9.00
CA SER A 107 -2.18 -9.72 -9.16
C SER A 107 -1.19 -8.77 -9.84
N PHE A 108 0.10 -9.02 -9.69
CA PHE A 108 1.16 -8.28 -10.39
C PHE A 108 1.90 -9.29 -11.26
N TYR A 109 1.52 -9.37 -12.53
CA TYR A 109 2.16 -10.28 -13.47
C TYR A 109 3.44 -9.66 -13.99
N ALA A 110 4.58 -10.32 -13.81
CA ALA A 110 5.82 -9.87 -14.45
C ALA A 110 6.42 -10.98 -15.28
N SER A 111 6.65 -10.70 -16.57
CA SER A 111 7.31 -11.66 -17.47
C SER A 111 8.74 -11.97 -17.02
N ALA A 112 9.42 -10.96 -16.46
CA ALA A 112 10.68 -11.10 -15.75
C ALA A 112 10.78 -10.07 -14.63
N VAL A 113 11.20 -10.50 -13.43
CA VAL A 113 11.53 -9.57 -12.35
C VAL A 113 13.02 -9.32 -12.33
N LEU A 114 13.40 -8.16 -12.86
CA LEU A 114 14.76 -7.67 -12.83
C LEU A 114 15.02 -6.88 -11.55
N TYR A 115 16.29 -6.80 -11.16
CA TYR A 115 16.71 -5.98 -10.03
C TYR A 115 18.13 -5.45 -10.22
N GLU A 116 18.45 -4.42 -9.44
CA GLU A 116 19.81 -3.98 -9.21
C GLU A 116 20.14 -4.04 -7.71
N MET A 117 21.39 -4.41 -7.41
CA MET A 117 21.89 -4.37 -6.04
C MET A 117 22.04 -2.92 -5.58
N VAL A 118 21.54 -2.63 -4.38
CA VAL A 118 21.71 -1.32 -3.75
C VAL A 118 22.96 -1.36 -2.86
N PRO A 119 23.92 -0.43 -3.04
CA PRO A 119 25.03 -0.25 -2.11
C PRO A 119 24.53 0.13 -0.72
N GLN A 120 25.20 -0.33 0.34
CA GLN A 120 24.79 -0.04 1.72
C GLN A 120 24.63 1.47 1.97
N ALA A 121 25.53 2.29 1.42
CA ALA A 121 25.50 3.74 1.56
C ALA A 121 24.23 4.40 0.98
N ASN A 122 23.55 3.74 0.04
CA ASN A 122 22.38 4.26 -0.65
C ASN A 122 21.09 3.52 -0.24
N HIS A 123 21.14 2.70 0.81
CA HIS A 123 20.04 1.82 1.19
C HIS A 123 18.80 2.60 1.65
N LEU A 124 18.95 3.45 2.66
CA LEU A 124 17.85 4.28 3.20
C LEU A 124 17.32 5.28 2.16
N SER A 125 18.21 5.94 1.41
CA SER A 125 17.80 6.83 0.33
C SER A 125 17.09 6.09 -0.81
N SER A 126 17.36 4.79 -1.03
CA SER A 126 16.60 3.99 -1.99
C SER A 126 15.20 3.64 -1.51
N LEU A 127 14.98 3.46 -0.20
CA LEU A 127 13.63 3.32 0.37
C LEU A 127 12.83 4.61 0.17
N GLU A 128 13.45 5.75 0.47
CA GLU A 128 12.84 7.06 0.32
C GLU A 128 12.53 7.41 -1.13
N ALA A 129 13.43 7.08 -2.06
CA ALA A 129 13.22 7.28 -3.48
C ALA A 129 11.95 6.57 -4.00
N ILE A 130 11.58 5.40 -3.46
CA ILE A 130 10.31 4.74 -3.84
C ILE A 130 9.12 5.63 -3.46
N ILE A 131 9.15 6.26 -2.29
CA ILE A 131 8.08 7.16 -1.85
C ILE A 131 8.01 8.36 -2.79
N GLU A 132 9.15 9.02 -3.02
CA GLU A 132 9.25 10.26 -3.78
C GLU A 132 8.92 10.07 -5.27
N THR A 133 9.51 9.07 -5.91
CA THR A 133 9.41 8.94 -7.38
C THR A 133 8.19 8.14 -7.83
N HIS A 134 7.56 7.39 -6.94
CA HIS A 134 6.48 6.47 -7.30
C HIS A 134 5.19 6.69 -6.51
N ILE A 135 5.25 6.64 -5.19
CA ILE A 135 4.04 6.66 -4.35
C ILE A 135 3.40 8.06 -4.31
N ALA A 136 4.19 9.08 -3.99
CA ALA A 136 3.70 10.45 -3.87
C ALA A 136 3.08 10.98 -5.18
N PRO A 137 3.70 10.79 -6.38
CA PRO A 137 3.09 11.20 -7.64
C PRO A 137 1.73 10.54 -7.91
N ILE A 138 1.57 9.25 -7.58
CA ILE A 138 0.29 8.54 -7.71
C ILE A 138 -0.74 9.15 -6.75
N PHE A 139 -0.37 9.39 -5.49
CA PHE A 139 -1.29 9.95 -4.49
C PHE A 139 -1.72 11.38 -4.84
N HIS A 140 -0.81 12.21 -5.35
CA HIS A 140 -1.16 13.53 -5.85
C HIS A 140 -2.17 13.46 -7.01
N GLN A 141 -1.99 12.55 -7.95
CA GLN A 141 -2.94 12.35 -9.06
C GLN A 141 -4.29 11.84 -8.57
N LEU A 142 -4.32 10.87 -7.65
CA LEU A 142 -5.56 10.37 -7.06
C LEU A 142 -6.33 11.47 -6.33
N GLN A 143 -5.64 12.32 -5.58
CA GLN A 143 -6.25 13.48 -4.92
C GLN A 143 -6.86 14.43 -5.94
N SER A 144 -6.10 14.79 -6.99
CA SER A 144 -6.59 15.69 -8.04
C SER A 144 -7.79 15.10 -8.82
N LEU A 145 -7.82 13.79 -9.04
CA LEU A 145 -8.87 13.12 -9.83
C LEU A 145 -10.16 12.87 -9.03
N THR A 146 -10.06 12.69 -7.70
CA THR A 146 -11.16 12.14 -6.90
C THR A 146 -11.47 12.90 -5.62
N ASN A 147 -10.67 13.92 -5.28
CA ASN A 147 -10.73 14.65 -4.01
C ASN A 147 -10.58 13.75 -2.76
N ILE A 148 -9.99 12.56 -2.90
CA ILE A 148 -9.61 11.75 -1.75
C ILE A 148 -8.49 12.47 -0.97
N PRO A 149 -8.62 12.68 0.36
CA PRO A 149 -7.57 13.34 1.13
C PRO A 149 -6.29 12.49 1.16
N GLN A 150 -5.12 13.12 1.00
CA GLN A 150 -3.84 12.40 1.10
C GLN A 150 -3.67 11.65 2.41
N LYS A 151 -4.13 12.21 3.53
CA LYS A 151 -4.09 11.55 4.85
C LYS A 151 -4.75 10.17 4.82
N VAL A 152 -5.85 9.98 4.08
CA VAL A 152 -6.52 8.67 3.93
C VAL A 152 -5.63 7.69 3.19
N MET A 153 -4.98 8.13 2.11
CA MET A 153 -4.12 7.28 1.28
C MET A 153 -2.83 6.89 2.02
N TRP A 154 -2.17 7.85 2.66
CA TRP A 154 -0.99 7.61 3.48
C TRP A 154 -1.30 6.72 4.68
N GLU A 155 -2.41 6.92 5.38
CA GLU A 155 -2.80 6.03 6.49
C GLU A 155 -3.12 4.61 6.00
N ASN A 156 -3.78 4.48 4.84
CA ASN A 156 -4.03 3.17 4.23
C ASN A 156 -2.71 2.44 3.96
N LEU A 157 -1.73 3.09 3.34
CA LEU A 157 -0.42 2.50 3.05
C LEU A 157 0.34 2.19 4.35
N TYR A 158 0.38 3.12 5.31
CA TYR A 158 1.05 2.98 6.60
C TYR A 158 0.68 1.69 7.30
N VAL A 159 -0.62 1.34 7.36
CA VAL A 159 -1.08 0.12 8.04
C VAL A 159 -0.45 -1.14 7.43
N TYR A 160 -0.32 -1.19 6.11
CA TYR A 160 0.29 -2.32 5.41
C TYR A 160 1.81 -2.35 5.60
N VAL A 161 2.47 -1.18 5.57
CA VAL A 161 3.92 -1.07 5.82
C VAL A 161 4.24 -1.54 7.23
N LYS A 162 3.55 -1.00 8.24
CA LYS A 162 3.67 -1.44 9.64
C LYS A 162 3.47 -2.94 9.78
N TRP A 163 2.36 -3.47 9.25
CA TRP A 163 2.07 -4.90 9.33
C TRP A 163 3.20 -5.74 8.74
N MET A 164 3.71 -5.39 7.55
CA MET A 164 4.78 -6.11 6.89
C MET A 164 6.05 -6.14 7.74
N TYR A 165 6.54 -4.98 8.20
CA TYR A 165 7.75 -4.91 9.01
C TYR A 165 7.59 -5.65 10.34
N GLU A 166 6.42 -5.58 10.98
CA GLU A 166 6.13 -6.39 12.18
C GLU A 166 6.14 -7.90 11.91
N GLN A 167 5.74 -8.36 10.71
CA GLN A 167 5.89 -9.77 10.35
C GLN A 167 7.36 -10.14 10.12
N LEU A 168 8.14 -9.29 9.45
CA LEU A 168 9.55 -9.55 9.18
C LEU A 168 10.38 -9.63 10.47
N LEU A 169 10.09 -8.76 11.45
CA LEU A 169 10.74 -8.76 12.76
C LEU A 169 10.32 -9.94 13.66
N LYS A 170 9.23 -10.62 13.33
CA LYS A 170 8.79 -11.85 14.02
C LYS A 170 9.28 -13.13 13.33
N ASP A 171 9.84 -13.02 12.14
CA ASP A 171 10.33 -14.15 11.37
C ASP A 171 11.74 -14.53 11.84
N ASP A 172 11.85 -15.63 12.60
CA ASP A 172 13.12 -16.12 13.15
C ASP A 172 14.13 -16.49 12.04
N THR A 173 13.67 -16.80 10.82
CA THR A 173 14.57 -17.08 9.68
C THR A 173 15.34 -15.83 9.24
N LEU A 174 14.85 -14.64 9.61
CA LEU A 174 15.47 -13.34 9.31
C LEU A 174 16.22 -12.76 10.52
N ALA A 175 16.37 -13.49 11.62
CA ALA A 175 16.96 -13.00 12.87
C ALA A 175 18.35 -12.34 12.68
N SER A 176 19.16 -12.87 11.76
CA SER A 176 20.49 -12.32 11.44
C SER A 176 20.46 -10.91 10.85
N ILE A 177 19.33 -10.48 10.28
CA ILE A 177 19.15 -9.17 9.65
C ILE A 177 18.08 -8.31 10.33
N HIS A 178 17.47 -8.76 11.44
CA HIS A 178 16.44 -8.01 12.16
C HIS A 178 16.88 -6.59 12.51
N LYS A 179 18.15 -6.38 12.89
CA LYS A 179 18.67 -5.03 13.18
C LYS A 179 18.59 -4.11 11.95
N SER A 180 18.86 -4.63 10.75
CA SER A 180 18.74 -3.84 9.51
C SER A 180 17.27 -3.57 9.17
N ILE A 181 16.40 -4.58 9.33
CA ILE A 181 14.96 -4.45 9.10
C ILE A 181 14.33 -3.42 10.07
N GLN A 182 14.76 -3.42 11.33
CA GLN A 182 14.32 -2.45 12.32
C GLN A 182 14.78 -1.04 11.94
N ALA A 183 16.04 -0.86 11.52
CA ALA A 183 16.54 0.44 11.06
C ALA A 183 15.76 0.96 9.84
N ASP A 184 15.42 0.10 8.88
CA ASP A 184 14.57 0.47 7.74
C ASP A 184 13.17 0.89 8.16
N TYR A 185 12.59 0.16 9.12
CA TYR A 185 11.27 0.47 9.67
C TYR A 185 11.29 1.81 10.39
N ASP A 186 12.23 2.03 11.30
CA ASP A 186 12.39 3.28 12.05
C ASP A 186 12.62 4.46 11.11
N TYR A 187 13.45 4.29 10.08
CA TYR A 187 13.70 5.32 9.08
C TYR A 187 12.40 5.74 8.37
N LEU A 188 11.63 4.77 7.86
CA LEU A 188 10.37 5.04 7.19
C LEU A 188 9.33 5.68 8.12
N MET A 189 9.25 5.22 9.37
CA MET A 189 8.26 5.70 10.33
C MET A 189 8.58 7.11 10.83
N ASP A 190 9.85 7.44 11.09
CA ASP A 190 10.20 8.59 11.93
C ASP A 190 11.23 9.56 11.34
N GLU A 191 12.06 9.13 10.39
CA GLU A 191 13.23 9.89 9.89
C GLU A 191 13.12 10.38 8.44
N ALA A 192 12.41 9.64 7.58
CA ALA A 192 12.20 10.03 6.18
C ALA A 192 11.59 11.43 6.07
N GLN A 193 12.04 12.22 5.09
CA GLN A 193 11.69 13.63 4.98
C GLN A 193 10.26 13.81 4.48
N GLY A 194 9.53 14.77 5.04
CA GLY A 194 8.15 15.08 4.60
C GLY A 194 8.07 15.39 3.11
N ALA A 195 9.10 16.05 2.56
CA ALA A 195 9.21 16.41 1.15
C ALA A 195 9.11 15.20 0.22
N SER A 196 9.70 14.05 0.61
CA SER A 196 9.65 12.78 -0.13
C SER A 196 8.21 12.24 -0.25
N PHE A 197 7.34 12.58 0.70
CA PHE A 197 5.92 12.25 0.66
C PHE A 197 5.07 13.31 -0.07
N GLY A 198 5.67 14.41 -0.55
CA GLY A 198 4.94 15.57 -1.07
C GLY A 198 4.19 16.36 0.01
N THR A 199 4.68 16.32 1.25
CA THR A 199 4.03 16.93 2.43
C THR A 199 5.02 17.72 3.28
N VAL A 200 4.53 18.50 4.26
CA VAL A 200 5.41 19.27 5.16
C VAL A 200 6.13 18.36 6.17
N HIS A 201 5.48 17.28 6.61
CA HIS A 201 6.00 16.36 7.62
C HIS A 201 5.76 14.92 7.19
N ASN A 202 6.62 13.98 7.63
CA ASN A 202 6.39 12.56 7.39
C ASN A 202 5.01 12.13 7.94
N PRO A 203 4.06 11.70 7.08
CA PRO A 203 2.74 11.31 7.53
C PRO A 203 2.78 10.03 8.39
N PHE A 204 3.73 9.13 8.16
CA PHE A 204 3.87 7.90 8.95
C PHE A 204 4.24 8.19 10.39
N LYS A 205 5.04 9.22 10.65
CA LYS A 205 5.41 9.65 12.00
C LYS A 205 4.20 9.99 12.86
N GLN A 206 3.23 10.70 12.27
CA GLN A 206 1.98 11.02 12.94
C GLN A 206 1.21 9.73 13.27
N PHE A 207 1.06 8.80 12.32
CA PHE A 207 0.31 7.55 12.55
C PHE A 207 1.02 6.61 13.53
N HIS A 208 2.35 6.60 13.52
CA HIS A 208 3.20 5.83 14.42
C HIS A 208 3.05 6.28 15.87
N SER A 209 3.06 7.60 16.11
CA SER A 209 2.82 8.16 17.45
C SER A 209 1.46 7.80 18.05
N LEU A 210 0.48 7.49 17.20
CA LEU A 210 -0.87 7.06 17.60
C LEU A 210 -0.99 5.53 17.74
N GLN A 211 0.13 4.81 17.75
CA GLN A 211 0.19 3.34 17.81
C GLN A 211 -0.67 2.65 16.73
N GLY A 212 -0.84 3.31 15.58
CA GLY A 212 -1.65 2.81 14.48
C GLY A 212 -3.18 2.85 14.72
N LYS A 213 -3.69 3.59 15.72
CA LYS A 213 -5.12 3.88 15.84
C LYS A 213 -5.55 4.70 14.62
N ARG A 214 -6.38 4.08 13.76
CA ARG A 214 -6.91 4.71 12.53
C ARG A 214 -7.64 6.01 12.87
N GLN A 215 -7.25 7.07 12.18
CA GLN A 215 -7.85 8.41 12.22
C GLN A 215 -8.77 8.65 11.03
N THR A 216 -8.68 7.84 9.96
CA THR A 216 -9.45 8.07 8.74
C THR A 216 -10.27 6.86 8.30
N CYS A 217 -11.48 7.14 7.81
CA CYS A 217 -12.30 6.11 7.19
C CYS A 217 -11.70 5.70 5.85
N CYS A 218 -11.56 4.39 5.69
CA CYS A 218 -10.93 3.79 4.53
C CYS A 218 -11.94 3.48 3.40
N TYR A 219 -13.23 3.76 3.60
CA TYR A 219 -14.33 3.52 2.67
C TYR A 219 -14.55 2.05 2.25
N SER A 220 -13.93 1.06 2.93
CA SER A 220 -14.15 -0.36 2.62
C SER A 220 -15.60 -0.81 2.82
N TYR A 221 -16.32 -0.19 3.75
CA TYR A 221 -17.73 -0.49 4.00
C TYR A 221 -18.64 -0.07 2.83
N CYS A 222 -18.16 0.71 1.87
CA CYS A 222 -18.92 1.06 0.67
C CYS A 222 -18.95 -0.06 -0.37
N MET A 223 -18.15 -1.12 -0.19
CA MET A 223 -18.25 -2.34 -1.01
C MET A 223 -19.48 -3.15 -0.61
N GLU A 224 -19.94 -4.04 -1.49
CA GLU A 224 -21.20 -4.81 -1.34
C GLU A 224 -21.34 -5.53 0.01
N LYS A 225 -20.25 -6.10 0.54
CA LYS A 225 -20.26 -6.82 1.84
C LYS A 225 -20.47 -5.89 3.06
N LYS A 226 -20.42 -4.57 2.87
CA LYS A 226 -20.61 -3.51 3.88
C LYS A 226 -19.85 -3.72 5.19
N LYS A 227 -18.66 -4.34 5.12
CA LYS A 227 -17.84 -4.65 6.29
C LYS A 227 -16.96 -3.47 6.68
N TYR A 228 -17.03 -3.09 7.95
CA TYR A 228 -16.07 -2.22 8.59
C TYR A 228 -14.80 -3.00 8.93
N CYS A 229 -13.64 -2.33 8.91
CA CYS A 229 -12.41 -2.94 9.43
C CYS A 229 -12.45 -3.03 10.97
N SER A 230 -11.68 -3.94 11.54
CA SER A 230 -11.59 -4.14 13.00
C SER A 230 -11.18 -2.86 13.75
N ASN A 231 -10.32 -2.03 13.15
CA ASN A 231 -9.86 -0.76 13.70
C ASN A 231 -10.55 0.45 13.03
N CYS A 232 -11.81 0.34 12.61
CA CYS A 232 -12.48 1.43 11.89
C CYS A 232 -12.75 2.65 12.80
N PRO A 233 -12.37 3.87 12.40
CA PRO A 233 -12.63 5.06 13.23
C PRO A 233 -14.13 5.30 13.45
N ILE A 234 -14.98 5.07 12.43
CA ILE A 234 -16.44 5.21 12.56
C ILE A 234 -16.99 4.36 13.71
N LEU A 235 -16.49 3.13 13.88
CA LEU A 235 -16.94 2.25 14.96
C LEU A 235 -16.34 2.63 16.31
N ASN A 236 -15.14 3.22 16.33
CA ASN A 236 -14.49 3.67 17.56
C ASN A 236 -15.18 4.92 18.10
N ASP A 237 -15.50 5.88 17.24
CA ASP A 237 -16.19 7.13 17.60
C ASP A 237 -17.57 6.81 18.20
N GLN A 238 -18.35 5.92 17.57
CA GLN A 238 -19.66 5.47 18.08
C GLN A 238 -19.57 4.75 19.44
N LYS A 239 -18.46 4.07 19.73
CA LYS A 239 -18.24 3.42 21.04
C LYS A 239 -17.88 4.45 22.12
N GLU A 240 -17.08 5.45 21.76
CA GLU A 240 -16.68 6.54 22.66
C GLU A 240 -17.89 7.42 23.01
N GLU A 241 -18.75 7.76 22.04
CA GLU A 241 -20.02 8.49 22.26
C GLU A 241 -20.94 7.74 23.24
N LYS A 242 -21.22 6.46 22.99
CA LYS A 242 -22.07 5.65 23.89
C LYS A 242 -21.51 5.51 25.30
N ARG A 243 -20.18 5.45 25.45
CA ARG A 243 -19.52 5.39 26.76
C ARG A 243 -19.65 6.71 27.51
N ASN A 244 -19.56 7.84 26.81
CA ASN A 244 -19.75 9.16 27.41
C ASN A 244 -21.22 9.37 27.82
N GLU A 245 -22.19 8.98 27.00
CA GLU A 245 -23.63 9.03 27.35
C GLU A 245 -23.99 8.17 28.56
N SER A 246 -23.40 6.98 28.68
CA SER A 246 -23.63 6.08 29.81
C SER A 246 -22.89 6.51 31.10
N ASN A 247 -21.79 7.25 30.99
CA ASN A 247 -21.14 7.87 32.13
C ASN A 247 -21.91 9.11 32.64
N VAL A 248 -22.47 9.92 31.74
CA VAL A 248 -23.33 11.06 32.10
C VAL A 248 -24.61 10.56 32.78
N SER A 249 -25.24 9.50 32.25
CA SER A 249 -26.45 8.89 32.84
C SER A 249 -26.21 8.19 34.19
N ARG A 250 -24.97 7.93 34.59
CA ARG A 250 -24.60 7.37 35.91
C ARG A 250 -24.19 8.43 36.93
N ALA A 251 -23.95 9.66 36.47
CA ALA A 251 -23.55 10.79 37.29
C ALA A 251 -24.73 11.70 37.69
N ILE A 252 -25.94 11.38 37.20
CA ILE A 252 -27.23 11.99 37.55
C ILE A 252 -28.00 10.99 38.41
#